data_AF-A0A537AST1-F1
#
_entry.id   AF-A0A537AST1-F1
#
_cell.length_a   1.000
_cell.length_b   1.000
_cell.length_c   1.000
_cell.angle_alpha   90.00
_cell.angle_beta   90.00
_cell.angle_gamma   90.00
#
_symmetry.space_group_name_H-M   'P 1'
#
loop_
_entity.id
_entity.type
_entity.pdbx_description
1 polymer ?
#
loop_
_entity_poly.entity_id
_entity_poly.type
_entity_poly.pdbx_seq_one_letter_code
_entity_poly.pdbx_strand_id
1 'polypeptide(L)'
;MNQRICAVLLAASLFASCSGIKTYPDTLPKNMHVRTETSSNVRAALHIHRVDPNCLTEYQGTVQLDKPSVEVGIPAGRMSLVAFTFSSSSFLRGSSRSVRSDTLLTARPGYTYDVRVSYLDDMYNVAIREIDPRRSSGREIERRSLGTCVPS
;
A
#
# COMPACT_ATOMS: atom_id res chain seq x y z
N MET A 1 7.68 -18.95 63.06
CA MET A 1 6.50 -18.08 62.81
C MET A 1 7.00 -16.64 62.69
N ASN A 2 6.76 -15.82 61.67
CA ASN A 2 6.02 -15.93 60.41
C ASN A 2 6.60 -14.89 59.42
N GLN A 3 6.72 -15.33 58.17
CA GLN A 3 6.64 -14.60 56.90
C GLN A 3 7.36 -13.25 56.69
N ARG A 4 8.41 -13.35 55.86
CA ARG A 4 8.97 -12.32 54.98
C ARG A 4 7.88 -11.75 54.05
N ILE A 5 7.82 -10.43 53.90
CA ILE A 5 7.02 -9.77 52.85
C ILE A 5 7.96 -8.90 52.00
N CYS A 6 8.09 -9.32 50.75
CA CYS A 6 8.74 -8.64 49.65
C CYS A 6 7.95 -7.39 49.22
N ALA A 7 8.64 -6.34 48.79
CA ALA A 7 8.08 -5.35 47.86
C ALA A 7 9.15 -4.99 46.82
N VAL A 8 9.29 -5.87 45.82
CA VAL A 8 9.90 -5.55 44.53
C VAL A 8 8.89 -4.70 43.77
N LEU A 9 9.14 -3.40 43.63
CA LEU A 9 8.34 -2.53 42.77
C LEU A 9 8.63 -2.90 41.31
N LEU A 10 7.70 -3.67 40.73
CA LEU A 10 7.67 -4.10 39.34
C LEU A 10 7.66 -2.90 38.38
N ALA A 11 8.60 -2.90 37.45
CA ALA A 11 8.56 -2.13 36.22
C ALA A 11 7.37 -2.60 35.35
N ALA A 12 6.47 -1.68 35.01
CA ALA A 12 5.44 -1.90 34.00
C ALA A 12 5.06 -0.56 33.33
N SER A 13 6.04 0.14 32.74
CA SER A 13 5.75 1.09 31.67
C SER A 13 5.39 0.27 30.43
N LEU A 14 4.12 -0.13 30.38
CA LEU A 14 3.47 -0.72 29.22
C LEU A 14 3.71 0.21 28.02
N PHE A 15 4.51 -0.23 27.06
CA PHE A 15 4.51 0.34 25.74
C PHE A 15 3.09 0.19 25.20
N ALA A 16 2.31 1.27 25.26
CA ALA A 16 1.08 1.41 24.51
C ALA A 16 1.44 1.50 23.02
N SER A 17 1.80 0.36 22.45
CA SER A 17 1.93 0.17 21.01
C SER A 17 0.52 0.20 20.44
N CYS A 18 -0.07 1.39 20.33
CA CYS A 18 -1.20 1.59 19.44
C CYS A 18 -0.76 1.08 18.07
N SER A 19 -1.36 -0.01 17.61
CA SER A 19 -1.09 -0.66 16.33
C SER A 19 -1.50 0.28 15.19
N GLY A 20 -0.72 1.32 14.97
CA GLY A 20 -0.85 2.22 13.84
C GLY A 20 -0.35 1.53 12.59
N ILE A 21 -1.08 1.68 11.49
CA ILE A 21 -0.60 1.23 10.19
C ILE A 21 0.66 2.02 9.84
N LYS A 22 1.74 1.33 9.46
CA LYS A 22 3.03 1.97 9.12
C LYS A 22 2.81 2.94 7.96
N THR A 23 3.07 4.22 8.17
CA THR A 23 3.04 5.22 7.08
C THR A 23 4.21 4.99 6.14
N TYR A 24 3.96 5.05 4.84
CA TYR A 24 5.04 5.02 3.85
C TYR A 24 5.84 6.33 3.94
N PRO A 25 7.17 6.29 4.11
CA PRO A 25 7.97 7.49 4.36
C PRO A 25 8.00 8.47 3.18
N ASP A 26 7.73 7.98 1.96
CA ASP A 26 7.55 8.77 0.73
C ASP A 26 8.63 9.85 0.46
N THR A 27 9.88 9.52 0.79
CA THR A 27 11.06 10.41 0.65
C THR A 27 11.73 10.32 -0.72
N LEU A 28 11.24 9.45 -1.61
CA LEU A 28 11.80 9.24 -2.95
C LEU A 28 11.25 10.27 -3.95
N PRO A 29 11.95 10.54 -5.06
CA PRO A 29 11.42 11.34 -6.15
C PRO A 29 10.06 10.80 -6.61
N LYS A 30 9.08 11.71 -6.80
CA LYS A 30 7.73 11.34 -7.21
C LYS A 30 7.76 10.79 -8.62
N ASN A 31 7.30 9.56 -8.78
CA ASN A 31 7.25 8.89 -10.07
C ASN A 31 5.93 8.12 -10.27
N MET A 32 5.03 8.09 -9.28
CA MET A 32 3.71 7.49 -9.39
C MET A 32 2.64 8.51 -9.00
N HIS A 33 1.68 8.71 -9.88
CA HIS A 33 0.54 9.62 -9.72
C HIS A 33 -0.71 8.77 -9.63
N VAL A 34 -1.40 8.79 -8.50
CA VAL A 34 -2.58 7.98 -8.22
C VAL A 34 -3.81 8.87 -8.24
N ARG A 35 -4.68 8.65 -9.23
CA ARG A 35 -5.99 9.28 -9.34
C ARG A 35 -7.04 8.35 -8.78
N THR A 36 -7.81 8.86 -7.82
CA THR A 36 -8.73 8.05 -7.03
C THR A 36 -10.16 8.56 -7.19
N GLU A 37 -11.07 7.64 -7.52
CA GLU A 37 -12.51 7.91 -7.63
C GLU A 37 -13.28 6.85 -6.84
N THR A 38 -13.86 7.22 -5.71
CA THR A 38 -14.52 6.27 -4.81
C THR A 38 -15.87 6.79 -4.34
N SER A 39 -16.82 5.90 -4.08
CA SER A 39 -18.04 6.25 -3.35
C SER A 39 -17.70 6.79 -1.96
N SER A 40 -18.52 7.70 -1.42
CA SER A 40 -18.24 8.44 -0.18
C SER A 40 -18.01 7.58 1.06
N ASN A 41 -18.53 6.34 1.08
CA ASN A 41 -18.37 5.37 2.17
C ASN A 41 -17.20 4.40 1.98
N VAL A 42 -16.40 4.58 0.93
CA VAL A 42 -15.26 3.74 0.59
C VAL A 42 -13.97 4.51 0.89
N ARG A 43 -13.02 3.86 1.57
CA ARG A 43 -11.66 4.36 1.75
C ARG A 43 -10.70 3.52 0.93
N ALA A 44 -9.85 4.19 0.15
CA ALA A 44 -8.79 3.57 -0.62
C ALA A 44 -7.42 3.81 0.02
N ALA A 45 -6.54 2.83 -0.07
CA ALA A 45 -5.17 2.91 0.40
C ALA A 45 -4.23 2.16 -0.55
N LEU A 46 -3.02 2.70 -0.73
CA LEU A 46 -1.92 2.05 -1.44
C LEU A 46 -0.91 1.51 -0.41
N HIS A 47 -0.70 0.21 -0.41
CA HIS A 47 0.33 -0.46 0.37
C HIS A 47 1.52 -0.78 -0.52
N ILE A 48 2.72 -0.46 -0.04
CA ILE A 48 3.96 -0.69 -0.76
C ILE A 48 4.76 -1.73 0.01
N HIS A 49 5.14 -2.81 -0.67
CA HIS A 49 6.08 -3.79 -0.16
C HIS A 49 7.31 -3.83 -1.07
N ARG A 50 8.49 -3.98 -0.48
CA ARG A 50 9.68 -4.41 -1.20
C ARG A 50 9.54 -5.91 -1.47
N VAL A 51 9.93 -6.37 -2.65
CA VAL A 51 10.09 -7.80 -2.97
C VAL A 51 11.58 -8.07 -3.12
N ASP A 52 12.09 -9.04 -2.37
CA ASP A 52 13.49 -9.44 -2.43
C ASP A 52 13.75 -10.51 -3.52
N PRO A 53 15.02 -10.89 -3.78
CA PRO A 53 15.34 -11.94 -4.75
C PRO A 53 14.81 -13.33 -4.40
N ASN A 54 14.36 -13.57 -3.16
CA ASN A 54 13.71 -14.81 -2.73
C ASN A 54 12.18 -14.73 -2.83
N CYS A 55 11.65 -13.68 -3.48
CA CYS A 55 10.21 -13.39 -3.57
C CYS A 55 9.53 -13.15 -2.21
N LEU A 56 10.29 -12.81 -1.18
CA LEU A 56 9.76 -12.42 0.12
C LEU A 56 9.38 -10.95 0.11
N THR A 57 8.25 -10.64 0.77
CA THR A 57 7.73 -9.28 0.83
C THR A 57 8.06 -8.62 2.17
N GLU A 58 8.56 -7.39 2.11
CA GLU A 58 8.82 -6.56 3.28
C GLU A 58 7.96 -5.30 3.19
N TYR A 59 7.05 -5.14 4.14
CA TYR A 59 6.10 -4.03 4.15
C TYR A 59 6.78 -2.68 4.44
N GLN A 60 6.74 -1.78 3.46
CA GLN A 60 7.37 -0.46 3.53
C GLN A 60 6.42 0.60 4.09
N GLY A 61 5.11 0.43 3.91
CA GLY A 61 4.10 1.29 4.52
C GLY A 61 2.86 1.48 3.65
N THR A 62 1.97 2.33 4.13
CA THR A 62 0.72 2.73 3.48
C THR A 62 0.75 4.21 3.10
N VAL A 63 0.21 4.51 1.93
CA VAL A 63 -0.22 5.83 1.48
C VAL A 63 -1.74 5.84 1.47
N GLN A 64 -2.36 6.76 2.20
CA GLN A 64 -3.81 6.96 2.14
C GLN A 64 -4.16 7.64 0.82
N LEU A 65 -5.21 7.15 0.15
CA LEU A 65 -5.72 7.72 -1.11
C LEU A 65 -7.00 8.52 -0.82
N ASP A 66 -6.91 9.42 0.14
CA ASP A 66 -8.01 10.25 0.66
C ASP A 66 -8.21 11.54 -0.14
N LYS A 67 -7.33 11.82 -1.10
CA LYS A 67 -7.41 12.94 -2.04
C LYS A 67 -7.66 12.42 -3.46
N PRO A 68 -8.29 13.22 -4.34
CA PRO A 68 -8.52 12.84 -5.73
C PRO A 68 -7.25 12.50 -6.51
N SER A 69 -6.11 13.10 -6.12
CA SER A 69 -4.80 12.84 -6.70
C SER A 69 -3.73 12.81 -5.62
N VAL A 70 -2.90 11.77 -5.61
CA VAL A 70 -1.76 11.60 -4.70
C VAL A 70 -0.52 11.26 -5.51
N GLU A 71 0.59 11.95 -5.24
CA GLU A 71 1.89 11.64 -5.83
C GLU A 71 2.75 10.89 -4.82
N VAL A 72 3.32 9.77 -5.23
CA VAL A 72 4.17 8.91 -4.41
C VAL A 72 5.46 8.57 -5.16
N GLY A 73 6.57 8.54 -4.43
CA GLY A 73 7.84 8.03 -4.92
C GLY A 73 7.97 6.54 -4.65
N ILE A 74 7.95 5.72 -5.68
CA ILE A 74 8.25 4.28 -5.59
C ILE A 74 9.69 3.98 -6.02
N PRO A 75 10.38 3.03 -5.39
CA PRO A 75 11.78 2.72 -5.70
C PRO A 75 11.96 2.23 -7.14
N ALA A 76 12.84 2.90 -7.89
CA ALA A 76 13.23 2.46 -9.22
C ALA A 76 14.30 1.35 -9.17
N GLY A 77 14.33 0.48 -10.17
CA GLY A 77 15.34 -0.56 -10.35
C GLY A 77 15.20 -1.77 -9.43
N ARG A 78 14.19 -1.82 -8.56
CA ARG A 78 13.88 -2.99 -7.72
C ARG A 78 12.41 -3.35 -7.76
N MET A 79 12.11 -4.63 -7.52
CA MET A 79 10.74 -5.12 -7.50
C MET A 79 10.00 -4.65 -6.24
N SER A 80 8.80 -4.14 -6.45
CA SER A 80 7.87 -3.77 -5.39
C SER A 80 6.53 -4.44 -5.66
N LEU A 81 5.84 -4.88 -4.60
CA LEU A 81 4.44 -5.26 -4.67
C LEU A 81 3.63 -4.02 -4.26
N VAL A 82 2.88 -3.47 -5.21
CA VAL A 82 1.96 -2.36 -4.96
C VAL A 82 0.55 -2.94 -4.82
N ALA A 83 -0.10 -2.66 -3.70
CA ALA A 83 -1.39 -3.24 -3.37
C ALA A 83 -2.39 -2.17 -2.98
N PHE A 84 -3.49 -2.10 -3.72
CA PHE A 84 -4.60 -1.20 -3.49
C PHE A 84 -5.66 -1.91 -2.66
N THR A 85 -6.03 -1.34 -1.53
CA THR A 85 -7.12 -1.84 -0.69
C THR A 85 -8.25 -0.84 -0.72
N PHE A 86 -9.48 -1.35 -0.87
CA PHE A 86 -10.72 -0.60 -0.75
C PHE A 86 -11.50 -1.16 0.43
N SER A 87 -11.84 -0.29 1.37
CA SER A 87 -12.61 -0.66 2.55
C SER A 87 -13.90 0.14 2.60
N SER A 88 -15.03 -0.55 2.64
CA SER A 88 -16.34 0.06 2.86
C SER A 88 -16.93 -0.44 4.16
N SER A 89 -17.59 0.45 4.88
CA SER A 89 -18.32 0.11 6.10
C SER A 89 -19.74 0.64 5.99
N SER A 90 -20.71 -0.20 6.37
CA SER A 90 -22.11 0.20 6.48
C SER A 90 -22.54 0.12 7.94
N PHE A 91 -22.55 1.28 8.61
CA PHE A 91 -22.91 1.39 10.03
C PHE A 91 -24.28 0.78 10.35
N LEU A 92 -25.24 0.89 9.43
CA LEU A 92 -26.61 0.37 9.60
C LEU A 92 -26.74 -1.15 9.39
N ARG A 93 -25.77 -1.81 8.74
CA ARG A 93 -25.82 -3.25 8.43
C ARG A 93 -24.78 -4.08 9.19
N GLY A 94 -23.94 -3.46 10.01
CA GLY A 94 -22.88 -4.16 10.76
C GLY A 94 -21.86 -4.88 9.88
N SER A 95 -21.81 -4.58 8.58
CA SER A 95 -20.96 -5.26 7.61
C SER A 95 -19.84 -4.35 7.13
N SER A 96 -18.61 -4.86 7.14
CA SER A 96 -17.44 -4.26 6.49
C SER A 96 -16.99 -5.13 5.32
N ARG A 97 -16.75 -4.53 4.16
CA ARG A 97 -16.17 -5.21 2.99
C ARG A 97 -14.78 -4.62 2.74
N SER A 98 -13.82 -5.50 2.49
CA SER A 98 -12.48 -5.11 2.07
C SER A 98 -12.11 -5.86 0.80
N VAL A 99 -11.64 -5.13 -0.21
CA VAL A 99 -11.18 -5.69 -1.47
C VAL A 99 -9.72 -5.28 -1.67
N ARG A 100 -8.89 -6.19 -2.17
CA ARG A 100 -7.48 -5.96 -2.44
C ARG A 100 -7.16 -6.27 -3.90
N SER A 101 -6.38 -5.40 -4.54
CA SER A 101 -5.85 -5.57 -5.89
C SER A 101 -4.37 -5.26 -5.87
N ASP A 102 -3.51 -6.23 -6.20
CA ASP A 102 -2.06 -6.05 -6.16
C ASP A 102 -1.35 -6.46 -7.45
N THR A 103 -0.15 -5.92 -7.64
CA THR A 103 0.70 -6.24 -8.79
C THR A 103 2.17 -6.04 -8.47
N LEU A 104 3.02 -6.89 -9.07
CA LEU A 104 4.47 -6.74 -9.08
C LEU A 104 4.88 -5.66 -10.08
N LEU A 105 5.49 -4.60 -9.56
CA LEU A 105 5.98 -3.46 -10.31
C LEU A 105 7.50 -3.30 -10.11
N THR A 106 8.22 -3.20 -11.22
CA THR A 106 9.63 -2.82 -11.23
C THR A 106 9.73 -1.47 -11.92
N ALA A 107 9.73 -0.40 -11.11
CA ALA A 107 9.75 0.94 -11.67
C ALA A 107 11.07 1.20 -12.41
N ARG A 108 10.98 1.69 -13.63
CA ARG A 108 12.13 1.99 -14.48
C ARG A 108 12.65 3.39 -14.16
N PRO A 109 13.98 3.58 -14.02
CA PRO A 109 14.55 4.90 -13.79
C PRO A 109 14.11 5.91 -14.85
N GLY A 110 13.62 7.07 -14.42
CA GLY A 110 13.17 8.16 -15.29
C GLY A 110 11.75 8.01 -15.87
N TYR A 111 11.09 6.88 -15.67
CA TYR A 111 9.69 6.68 -16.08
C TYR A 111 8.73 7.21 -15.02
N THR A 112 7.54 7.62 -15.47
CA THR A 112 6.43 7.97 -14.58
C THR A 112 5.27 6.98 -14.73
N TYR A 113 4.49 6.83 -13.67
CA TYR A 113 3.39 5.88 -13.58
C TYR A 113 2.12 6.66 -13.28
N ASP A 114 1.14 6.56 -14.16
CA ASP A 114 -0.21 7.12 -13.99
C ASP A 114 -1.15 5.97 -13.59
N VAL A 115 -1.65 6.03 -12.38
CA VAL A 115 -2.49 5.00 -11.78
C VAL A 115 -3.91 5.53 -11.66
N ARG A 116 -4.86 4.79 -12.21
CA ARG A 116 -6.29 5.07 -12.03
C ARG A 116 -6.89 4.01 -11.12
N VAL A 117 -7.46 4.48 -10.02
CA VAL A 117 -8.05 3.67 -8.97
C VAL A 117 -9.50 4.09 -8.84
N SER A 118 -10.43 3.16 -9.03
CA SER A 118 -11.85 3.45 -8.80
C SER A 118 -12.55 2.36 -7.99
N TYR A 119 -13.55 2.77 -7.22
CA TYR A 119 -14.52 1.90 -6.56
C TYR A 119 -15.89 2.58 -6.56
N LEU A 120 -16.74 2.17 -7.49
CA LEU A 120 -18.07 2.71 -7.71
C LEU A 120 -19.05 1.54 -7.88
N ASP A 121 -20.23 1.63 -7.27
CA ASP A 121 -21.30 0.63 -7.41
C ASP A 121 -20.83 -0.82 -7.17
N ASP A 122 -20.01 -1.01 -6.12
CA ASP A 122 -19.39 -2.30 -5.77
C ASP A 122 -18.43 -2.90 -6.83
N MET A 123 -18.07 -2.12 -7.85
CA MET A 123 -17.08 -2.46 -8.86
C MET A 123 -15.78 -1.69 -8.62
N TYR A 124 -14.65 -2.40 -8.58
CA TYR A 124 -13.34 -1.79 -8.45
C TYR A 124 -12.53 -1.91 -9.74
N ASN A 125 -11.73 -0.90 -10.03
CA ASN A 125 -10.76 -0.93 -11.11
C ASN A 125 -9.41 -0.36 -10.65
N VAL A 126 -8.33 -0.98 -11.11
CA VAL A 126 -6.97 -0.51 -10.92
C VAL A 126 -6.22 -0.71 -12.23
N ALA A 127 -5.90 0.41 -12.88
CA ALA A 127 -5.11 0.44 -14.11
C ALA A 127 -3.83 1.24 -13.85
N ILE A 128 -2.68 0.70 -14.29
CA ILE A 128 -1.37 1.34 -14.15
C ILE A 128 -0.80 1.57 -15.53
N ARG A 129 -0.51 2.82 -15.88
CA ARG A 129 0.11 3.19 -17.14
C ARG A 129 1.54 3.69 -16.90
N GLU A 130 2.51 3.03 -17.52
CA GLU A 130 3.90 3.47 -17.59
C GLU A 130 4.07 4.49 -18.71
N ILE A 131 4.68 5.64 -18.42
CA ILE A 131 4.90 6.74 -19.36
C ILE A 131 6.41 6.90 -19.56
N ASP A 132 6.83 6.86 -20.83
CA ASP A 132 8.23 7.01 -21.22
C ASP A 132 8.64 8.50 -21.22
N PRO A 133 9.74 8.90 -20.57
CA PRO A 133 10.17 10.30 -20.59
C PRO A 133 10.55 10.81 -21.99
N ARG A 134 10.89 9.91 -22.92
CA ARG A 134 11.30 10.24 -24.29
C ARG A 134 10.15 10.14 -25.29
N ARG A 135 9.02 9.55 -24.92
CA ARG A 135 7.85 9.39 -25.78
C ARG A 135 6.60 9.78 -25.02
N SER A 136 5.81 10.70 -25.55
CA SER A 136 4.54 11.12 -24.95
C SER A 136 3.49 10.00 -24.85
N SER A 137 3.75 8.81 -25.41
CA SER A 137 2.90 7.63 -25.29
C SER A 137 3.26 6.81 -24.05
N GLY A 138 2.21 6.35 -23.35
CA GLY A 138 2.33 5.39 -22.27
C GLY A 138 1.79 4.03 -22.65
N ARG A 139 2.21 2.98 -21.94
CA ARG A 139 1.66 1.62 -22.05
C ARG A 139 1.00 1.22 -20.74
N GLU A 140 -0.12 0.50 -20.80
CA GLU A 140 -0.68 -0.13 -19.61
C GLU A 140 0.20 -1.31 -19.18
N ILE A 141 0.40 -1.45 -17.89
CA ILE A 141 1.18 -2.54 -17.30
C ILE A 141 0.23 -3.68 -16.97
N GLU A 142 0.56 -4.86 -17.47
CA GLU A 142 -0.17 -6.07 -17.12
C GLU A 142 -0.01 -6.40 -15.62
N ARG A 143 -1.12 -6.82 -15.01
CA ARG A 143 -1.11 -7.24 -13.61
C ARG A 143 -0.31 -8.53 -13.46
N ARG A 144 0.71 -8.52 -12.59
CA ARG A 144 1.52 -9.69 -12.26
C ARG A 144 1.34 -10.02 -10.79
N SER A 145 0.85 -11.22 -10.49
CA SER A 145 0.67 -11.67 -9.11
C SER A 145 2.02 -12.00 -8.46
N LEU A 146 2.09 -11.97 -7.13
CA LEU A 146 3.30 -12.39 -6.40
C LEU A 146 3.72 -13.84 -6.74
N GLY A 147 2.77 -14.71 -7.08
CA GLY A 147 3.04 -16.11 -7.45
C GLY A 147 3.78 -16.28 -8.78
N THR A 148 3.91 -15.24 -9.60
CA THR A 148 4.75 -15.26 -10.81
C THR A 148 6.17 -14.77 -10.57
N CYS A 149 6.51 -14.39 -9.33
CA CYS A 149 7.87 -14.08 -8.96
C CYS A 149 8.74 -15.35 -8.99
N VAL A 150 9.90 -15.24 -9.64
CA VAL A 150 10.89 -16.32 -9.72
C VAL A 150 12.11 -15.90 -8.91
N PRO A 151 12.55 -16.71 -7.93
CA PRO A 151 13.76 -16.40 -7.17
C PRO A 151 15.01 -16.31 -8.04
N SER A 152 15.93 -15.40 -7.71
CA SER A 152 17.16 -15.14 -8.50
C SER A 152 18.40 -15.03 -7.63
#